data_AF-A0A0Q6UUW1-F1
#
_entry.id   AF-A0A0Q6UUW1-F1
#
_cell.length_a   1.000
_cell.length_b   1.000
_cell.length_c   1.000
_cell.angle_alpha   90.00
_cell.angle_beta   90.00
_cell.angle_gamma   90.00
#
_symmetry.space_group_name_H-M   'P 1'
#
loop_
_entity.id
_entity.type
_entity.pdbx_description
1 polymer ?
#
loop_
_entity_poly.entity_id
_entity_poly.type
_entity_poly.pdbx_seq_one_letter_code
_entity_poly.pdbx_strand_id
1 'polypeptide(L)'
;MATDENTTDDIVAESSLQLWAAAQTDFDPLQVPSAEWPDRTVPVRDADIAVDTRLEVDEVRASLGRLDGVKVVVAREAGTWSVVRVVPEDTPL
;
A
#
# COMPACT_ATOMS: atom_id res chain seq x y z
N MET A 1 -13.57 15.66 -15.37
CA MET A 1 -13.88 14.39 -14.68
C MET A 1 -12.61 13.98 -13.94
N ALA A 2 -12.38 14.56 -12.76
CA ALA A 2 -11.16 14.34 -11.96
C ALA A 2 -11.50 13.86 -10.53
N THR A 3 -12.78 13.57 -10.28
CA THR A 3 -13.29 13.25 -8.94
C THR A 3 -13.15 11.75 -8.62
N ASP A 4 -13.24 10.89 -9.63
CA ASP A 4 -13.13 9.43 -9.46
C ASP A 4 -11.70 8.96 -9.19
N GLU A 5 -10.70 9.51 -9.89
CA GLU A 5 -9.30 9.06 -9.76
C GLU A 5 -8.72 9.32 -8.37
N ASN A 6 -9.03 10.48 -7.77
CA ASN A 6 -8.60 10.80 -6.41
C ASN A 6 -9.31 9.91 -5.38
N THR A 7 -10.56 9.50 -5.65
CA THR A 7 -11.31 8.57 -4.80
C THR A 7 -10.73 7.16 -4.86
N THR A 8 -10.35 6.68 -6.05
CA THR A 8 -9.68 5.37 -6.22
C THR A 8 -8.35 5.32 -5.48
N ASP A 9 -7.55 6.38 -5.59
CA ASP A 9 -6.24 6.44 -4.93
C ASP A 9 -6.34 6.42 -3.41
N ASP A 10 -7.31 7.12 -2.84
CA ASP A 10 -7.54 7.08 -1.39
C ASP A 10 -8.04 5.69 -0.94
N ILE A 11 -8.93 5.04 -1.70
CA ILE A 11 -9.40 3.68 -1.41
C ILE A 11 -8.24 2.67 -1.46
N VAL A 12 -7.41 2.72 -2.52
CA VAL A 12 -6.26 1.83 -2.67
C VAL A 12 -5.22 2.08 -1.58
N ALA A 13 -4.98 3.34 -1.21
CA ALA A 13 -4.05 3.68 -0.13
C ALA A 13 -4.54 3.15 1.23
N GLU A 14 -5.83 3.35 1.57
CA GLU A 14 -6.40 2.87 2.82
C GLU A 14 -6.40 1.35 2.90
N SER A 15 -6.84 0.66 1.84
CA SER A 15 -6.83 -0.80 1.77
C SER A 15 -5.41 -1.37 1.87
N SER A 16 -4.45 -0.77 1.14
CA SER A 16 -3.04 -1.17 1.21
C SER A 16 -2.50 -1.06 2.64
N LEU A 17 -2.84 0.02 3.35
CA LEU A 17 -2.44 0.20 4.74
C LEU A 17 -3.04 -0.86 5.66
N GLN A 18 -4.36 -1.09 5.56
CA GLN A 18 -5.05 -2.06 6.41
C GLN A 18 -4.54 -3.48 6.18
N LEU A 19 -4.42 -3.90 4.93
CA LEU A 19 -3.90 -5.22 4.57
C LEU A 19 -2.44 -5.38 4.99
N TRP A 20 -1.61 -4.36 4.78
CA TRP A 20 -0.19 -4.42 5.15
C TRP A 20 -0.05 -4.48 6.67
N ALA A 21 -0.80 -3.68 7.41
CA ALA A 21 -0.78 -3.72 8.87
C ALA A 21 -1.29 -5.05 9.42
N ALA A 22 -2.36 -5.61 8.85
CA ALA A 22 -2.88 -6.93 9.23
C ALA A 22 -1.89 -8.07 8.93
N ALA A 23 -1.04 -7.90 7.90
CA ALA A 23 -0.02 -8.87 7.54
C ALA A 23 1.22 -8.83 8.45
N GLN A 24 1.44 -7.73 9.20
CA GLN A 24 2.57 -7.64 10.13
C GLN A 24 2.21 -8.32 11.45
N THR A 25 2.82 -9.48 11.71
CA THR A 25 2.65 -10.20 12.98
C THR A 25 3.73 -9.90 14.01
N ASP A 26 4.87 -9.37 13.55
CA ASP A 26 6.06 -9.13 14.38
C ASP A 26 6.04 -7.78 15.09
N PHE A 27 5.21 -6.83 14.64
CA PHE A 27 5.06 -5.51 15.24
C PHE A 27 3.70 -4.91 14.86
N ASP A 28 3.19 -4.01 15.71
CA ASP A 28 1.97 -3.25 15.43
C ASP A 28 2.38 -1.89 14.80
N PRO A 29 2.07 -1.63 13.52
CA PRO A 29 2.47 -0.39 12.85
C PRO A 29 1.78 0.86 13.38
N LEU A 30 0.70 0.71 14.15
CA LEU A 30 0.00 1.82 14.80
C LEU A 30 0.62 2.15 16.16
N GLN A 31 1.44 1.26 16.72
CA GLN A 31 2.11 1.45 18.01
C GLN A 31 3.62 1.66 17.87
N VAL A 32 4.24 1.12 16.81
CA VAL A 32 5.67 1.19 16.57
C VAL A 32 5.98 2.30 15.56
N PRO A 33 6.89 3.25 15.86
CA PRO A 33 7.34 4.25 14.91
C PRO A 33 7.92 3.63 13.63
N SER A 34 7.68 4.26 12.48
CA SER A 34 8.10 3.76 11.16
C SER A 34 9.62 3.58 11.03
N ALA A 35 10.41 4.37 11.76
CA ALA A 35 11.87 4.24 11.80
C ALA A 35 12.37 2.95 12.48
N GLU A 36 11.52 2.30 13.26
CA GLU A 36 11.83 1.07 14.01
C GLU A 36 11.23 -0.18 13.36
N TRP A 37 10.56 -0.03 12.22
CA TRP A 37 9.99 -1.18 11.50
C TRP A 37 11.10 -2.08 10.93
N PRO A 38 10.97 -3.40 11.07
CA PRO A 38 11.95 -4.35 10.56
C PRO A 38 12.05 -4.27 9.03
N ASP A 39 13.25 -4.56 8.49
CA ASP A 39 13.47 -4.63 7.04
C ASP A 39 12.71 -5.80 6.37
N ARG A 40 12.37 -6.83 7.16
CA ARG A 40 11.53 -7.95 6.73
C ARG A 40 10.08 -7.66 7.09
N THR A 41 9.37 -7.03 6.17
CA THR A 41 7.92 -6.85 6.23
C THR A 41 7.25 -7.88 5.34
N VAL A 42 6.02 -8.25 5.69
CA VAL A 42 5.20 -9.10 4.82
C VAL A 42 4.61 -8.22 3.71
N PRO A 43 4.96 -8.45 2.43
CA PRO A 43 4.43 -7.66 1.33
C PRO A 43 2.97 -8.03 1.04
N VAL A 44 2.18 -7.04 0.63
CA VAL A 44 0.79 -7.24 0.17
C VAL A 44 0.75 -7.11 -1.34
N ARG A 45 0.11 -8.06 -2.03
CA ARG A 45 0.08 -8.09 -3.49
C ARG A 45 -1.06 -7.24 -4.04
N ASP A 46 -0.87 -6.74 -5.25
CA ASP A 46 -1.90 -6.08 -6.07
C ASP A 46 -3.20 -6.89 -6.15
N ALA A 47 -3.11 -8.21 -6.27
CA ALA A 47 -4.27 -9.11 -6.27
C ALA A 47 -5.06 -9.09 -4.96
N ASP A 48 -4.40 -9.01 -3.81
CA ASP A 48 -5.07 -8.99 -2.50
C ASP A 48 -5.81 -7.65 -2.31
N ILE A 49 -5.18 -6.55 -2.72
CA ILE A 49 -5.78 -5.20 -2.70
C ILE A 49 -6.97 -5.13 -3.67
N ALA A 50 -6.85 -5.73 -4.86
CA ALA A 50 -7.95 -5.79 -5.83
C ALA A 50 -9.16 -6.57 -5.27
N VAL A 51 -8.92 -7.67 -4.56
CA VAL A 51 -9.98 -8.43 -3.89
C VAL A 51 -10.67 -7.61 -2.80
N ASP A 52 -9.89 -6.91 -1.96
CA ASP A 52 -10.40 -6.11 -0.86
C ASP A 52 -11.22 -4.90 -1.34
N THR A 53 -10.68 -4.15 -2.31
CA THR A 53 -11.30 -2.94 -2.88
C THR A 53 -12.37 -3.22 -3.93
N ARG A 54 -12.44 -4.46 -4.45
CA ARG A 54 -13.29 -4.88 -5.59
C ARG A 54 -13.01 -4.12 -6.89
N LEU A 55 -11.79 -3.60 -7.04
CA LEU A 55 -11.30 -2.95 -8.26
C LEU A 55 -10.62 -3.95 -9.19
N GLU A 56 -10.43 -3.59 -10.46
CA GLU A 56 -9.61 -4.40 -11.34
C GLU A 56 -8.13 -4.26 -10.97
N VAL A 57 -7.36 -5.34 -11.15
CA VAL A 57 -5.92 -5.37 -10.80
C VAL A 57 -5.15 -4.28 -11.55
N ASP A 58 -5.51 -3.98 -12.80
CA ASP A 58 -4.84 -2.93 -13.57
C ASP A 58 -5.17 -1.52 -13.06
N GLU A 59 -6.37 -1.29 -12.51
CA GLU A 59 -6.72 -0.04 -11.83
C GLU A 59 -5.94 0.12 -10.53
N VAL A 60 -5.83 -0.96 -9.75
CA VAL A 60 -5.00 -1.00 -8.54
C VAL A 60 -3.54 -0.72 -8.87
N ARG A 61 -2.99 -1.33 -9.92
CA ARG A 61 -1.59 -1.08 -10.36
C ARG A 61 -1.38 0.37 -10.80
N ALA A 62 -2.31 0.93 -11.56
CA ALA A 62 -2.25 2.33 -11.96
C ALA A 62 -2.26 3.26 -10.74
N SER A 63 -3.10 2.97 -9.75
CA SER A 63 -3.15 3.70 -8.49
C SER A 63 -1.88 3.54 -7.66
N LEU A 64 -1.41 2.30 -7.45
CA LEU A 64 -0.15 2.01 -6.77
C LEU A 64 1.03 2.72 -7.44
N GLY A 65 1.02 2.87 -8.76
CA GLY A 65 2.03 3.62 -9.50
C GLY A 65 2.04 5.12 -9.17
N ARG A 66 0.88 5.71 -8.87
CA ARG A 66 0.77 7.11 -8.44
C ARG A 66 1.13 7.28 -6.96
N LEU A 67 0.84 6.27 -6.13
CA LEU A 67 1.05 6.30 -4.68
C LEU A 67 2.48 5.91 -4.25
N ASP A 68 3.25 5.28 -5.15
CA ASP A 68 4.63 4.84 -4.94
C ASP A 68 5.55 6.01 -4.56
N GLY A 69 6.17 5.92 -3.38
CA GLY A 69 7.01 6.96 -2.79
C GLY A 69 6.23 8.10 -2.10
N VAL A 70 4.91 8.10 -2.13
CA VAL A 70 4.06 9.13 -1.50
C VAL A 70 3.30 8.58 -0.30
N LYS A 71 2.47 7.54 -0.51
CA LYS A 71 1.71 6.87 0.56
C LYS A 71 2.16 5.42 0.78
N VAL A 72 2.76 4.80 -0.22
CA VAL A 72 3.26 3.41 -0.16
C VAL A 72 4.58 3.28 -0.89
N VAL A 73 5.33 2.22 -0.63
CA VAL A 73 6.51 1.81 -1.42
C VAL A 73 6.16 0.50 -2.12
N VAL A 74 6.33 0.49 -3.44
CA VAL A 74 5.91 -0.63 -4.29
C VAL A 74 7.13 -1.34 -4.87
N ALA A 75 7.23 -2.65 -4.63
CA ALA A 75 8.14 -3.53 -5.34
C ALA A 75 7.46 -4.12 -6.57
N ARG A 76 8.21 -4.25 -7.67
CA ARG A 76 7.75 -4.85 -8.92
C ARG A 76 8.64 -6.05 -9.26
N GLU A 77 8.07 -7.25 -9.22
CA GLU A 77 8.79 -8.49 -9.52
C GLU A 77 7.94 -9.41 -10.39
N ALA A 78 8.50 -9.89 -11.50
CA ALA A 78 7.86 -10.86 -12.40
C ALA A 78 6.41 -10.53 -12.83
N GLY A 79 6.06 -9.24 -12.91
CA GLY A 79 4.71 -8.77 -13.28
C GLY A 79 3.74 -8.64 -12.10
N THR A 80 4.17 -8.95 -10.88
CA THR A 80 3.42 -8.70 -9.65
C THR A 80 3.88 -7.38 -9.02
N TRP A 81 2.91 -6.57 -8.61
CA TRP A 81 3.16 -5.37 -7.82
C TRP A 81 2.86 -5.70 -6.37
N SER A 82 3.72 -5.25 -5.46
CA SER A 82 3.54 -5.51 -4.04
C SER A 82 3.89 -4.30 -3.20
N VAL A 83 3.00 -3.97 -2.27
CA VAL A 83 3.27 -2.95 -1.24
C VAL A 83 4.20 -3.58 -0.21
N VAL A 84 5.44 -3.09 -0.16
CA VAL A 84 6.47 -3.58 0.77
C VAL A 84 6.56 -2.73 2.04
N ARG A 85 6.12 -1.47 1.96
CA ARG A 85 6.12 -0.53 3.07
C ARG A 85 5.03 0.51 2.84
N VAL A 86 4.47 1.05 3.92
CA VAL A 86 3.57 2.20 3.90
C VAL A 86 4.32 3.44 4.39
N VAL A 87 4.00 4.62 3.84
CA VAL A 87 4.60 5.90 4.22
C VAL A 87 3.62 6.62 5.15
N PRO A 88 3.96 6.85 6.43
CA PRO A 88 3.09 7.59 7.33
C PRO A 88 2.96 9.05 6.87
N GLU A 89 1.75 9.60 6.90
CA GLU A 89 1.45 10.98 6.44
C GLU A 89 2.27 12.08 7.15
N ASP A 90 2.81 11.79 8.34
CA ASP A 90 3.60 12.73 9.17
C ASP A 90 5.13 12.63 8.96
N THR A 91 5.61 11.84 7.98
CA THR A 91 7.05 11.74 7.69
C THR A 91 7.43 12.70 6.56
N PRO A 92 8.14 13.82 6.83
CA PRO A 92 8.74 14.59 5.76
C PRO A 92 9.80 13.73 5.05
N LEU A 93 9.62 13.55 3.72
CA LEU A 93 10.55 12.84 2.83
C LEU A 93 11.93 13.50 2.77
#